data_AF-A0AAD8BDK3-F1
#
_entry.id   AF-A0AAD8BDK3-F1
#
_cell.length_a   1.000
_cell.length_b   1.000
_cell.length_c   1.000
_cell.angle_alpha   90.00
_cell.angle_beta   90.00
_cell.angle_gamma   90.00
#
_symmetry.space_group_name_H-M   'P 1'
#
loop_
_entity.id
_entity.type
_entity.pdbx_description
1 polymer ?
#
loop_
_entity_poly.entity_id
_entity_poly.type
_entity_poly.pdbx_seq_one_letter_code
_entity_poly.pdbx_strand_id
1 'polypeptide(L)'
;MREWFKAWRDQNYSVRDYRKYFKPVLCYLEGAWTKNTESIEEPFFSDRHSLDATSWFDLQEKVRYSAYTGRKNLLENFAFLPTAIINITASGVPVYAQWNYRMLCHPLSKDLPTSYLKPVDDLSVRLPRGHSFETYSATRGARFIVVSPEDSPDWNYLDTMMGEVPGKDNYGAQIFDTAFNTTLLSAVPEDENKLNVGYYSRRYRVEKADAMGLSFGRRGFSDPNVFMAETTHKNIADIYLRQCYSNKVCLESNKRMSYAIPLEIIYLTPLSSWNPYDIPLHKDEDIDRVLSNGFNGKRIGGFLPHSAFNGSLSSQYYRTPADFFSGVELRRNPADTMKKSVGVLDKHNTIRNMTASGIRVFLPNIAEVGVLRTRFPITPVHAESSPVWKELNALKDFVMKNHEDRKMNQRQPRPPKVRPQGARATTQRSRVRPGKTTTASTPVYPIRQPLILMTSIATRYPPGEHYHTIEFNKHQQARLQKGEIVHFRTSQDNGHSHTVKVQFFNGRYHLIKCDSKTMPCWDGHTTCLTTEEEAGCPLEDF
;
A
#
# COMPACT_ATOMS: atom_id res chain seq x y z
N MET A 1 -5.40 26.34 8.97
CA MET A 1 -5.04 25.03 8.40
C MET A 1 -5.29 23.86 9.36
N ARG A 2 -4.80 23.91 10.61
CA ARG A 2 -5.01 22.84 11.61
C ARG A 2 -6.46 22.39 11.78
N GLU A 3 -7.40 23.33 11.87
CA GLU A 3 -8.85 23.03 11.96
C GLU A 3 -9.39 22.18 10.79
N TRP A 4 -8.87 22.34 9.57
CA TRP A 4 -9.26 21.49 8.43
C TRP A 4 -8.82 20.03 8.62
N PHE A 5 -7.60 19.83 9.14
CA PHE A 5 -7.08 18.50 9.45
C PHE A 5 -7.76 17.86 10.66
N LYS A 6 -8.10 18.67 11.67
CA LYS A 6 -8.89 18.24 12.83
C LYS A 6 -10.28 17.76 12.39
N ALA A 7 -10.97 18.54 11.56
CA ALA A 7 -12.25 18.17 10.97
C ALA A 7 -12.19 16.86 10.19
N TRP A 8 -11.14 16.66 9.38
CA TRP A 8 -10.95 15.40 8.65
C TRP A 8 -10.63 14.21 9.58
N ARG A 9 -9.74 14.37 10.56
CA ARG A 9 -9.44 13.32 11.56
C ARG A 9 -10.71 12.85 12.27
N ASP A 10 -11.52 13.81 12.71
CA ASP A 10 -12.74 13.55 13.48
C ASP A 10 -13.93 13.19 12.58
N GLN A 11 -13.74 13.20 11.25
CA GLN A 11 -14.78 13.01 10.24
C GLN A 11 -16.00 13.91 10.49
N ASN A 12 -15.75 15.12 10.99
CA ASN A 12 -16.76 16.10 11.38
C ASN A 12 -16.65 17.36 10.51
N TYR A 13 -17.63 17.54 9.62
CA TYR A 13 -17.67 18.64 8.66
C TYR A 13 -18.55 19.83 9.11
N SER A 14 -19.04 19.86 10.36
CA SER A 14 -19.93 20.92 10.85
C SER A 14 -19.24 22.29 10.97
N VAL A 15 -17.98 22.32 11.41
CA VAL A 15 -17.20 23.57 11.57
C VAL A 15 -16.39 23.89 10.31
N ARG A 16 -15.79 22.86 9.72
CA ARG A 16 -14.97 22.96 8.49
C ARG A 16 -15.31 21.79 7.58
N ASP A 17 -15.95 22.06 6.45
CA ASP A 17 -16.31 21.02 5.48
C ASP A 17 -15.08 20.50 4.70
N TYR A 18 -14.34 19.59 5.32
CA TYR A 18 -13.07 19.07 4.79
C TYR A 18 -13.24 18.37 3.44
N ARG A 19 -14.43 17.86 3.09
CA ARG A 19 -14.70 17.06 1.89
C ARG A 19 -14.35 17.79 0.59
N LYS A 20 -14.33 19.12 0.63
CA LYS A 20 -13.93 19.98 -0.51
C LYS A 20 -12.45 19.84 -0.86
N TYR A 21 -11.60 19.60 0.14
CA TYR A 21 -10.14 19.63 0.02
C TYR A 21 -9.48 18.26 0.23
N PHE A 22 -10.12 17.38 1.00
CA PHE A 22 -9.62 16.04 1.30
C PHE A 22 -10.31 15.00 0.42
N LYS A 23 -10.13 15.13 -0.89
CA LYS A 23 -10.76 14.21 -1.86
C LYS A 23 -10.10 12.83 -1.78
N PRO A 24 -10.86 11.75 -1.57
CA PRO A 24 -10.34 10.40 -1.71
C PRO A 24 -10.13 10.07 -3.20
N VAL A 25 -8.97 9.48 -3.48
CA VAL A 25 -8.56 9.08 -4.82
C VAL A 25 -8.24 7.59 -4.77
N LEU A 26 -8.88 6.82 -5.64
CA LEU A 26 -8.64 5.40 -5.81
C LEU A 26 -7.59 5.18 -6.89
N CYS A 27 -6.44 4.65 -6.49
CA CYS A 27 -5.38 4.26 -7.41
C CYS A 27 -5.45 2.77 -7.72
N TYR A 28 -5.25 2.42 -8.98
CA TYR A 28 -5.43 1.08 -9.53
C TYR A 28 -4.38 0.79 -10.60
N LEU A 29 -4.05 -0.49 -10.75
CA LEU A 29 -3.30 -1.00 -11.90
C LEU A 29 -4.30 -1.29 -13.00
N GLU A 30 -4.11 -0.70 -14.17
CA GLU A 30 -4.86 -1.04 -15.38
C GLU A 30 -3.97 -1.83 -16.33
N GLY A 31 -4.37 -3.06 -16.67
CA GLY A 31 -3.68 -3.93 -17.61
C GLY A 31 -4.55 -4.31 -18.81
N ALA A 32 -3.93 -4.63 -19.94
CA ALA A 32 -4.59 -5.24 -21.08
C ALA A 32 -3.60 -6.01 -21.95
N TRP A 33 -4.11 -6.98 -22.71
CA TRP A 33 -3.35 -7.66 -23.75
C TRP A 33 -3.29 -6.76 -24.99
N THR A 34 -2.10 -6.37 -25.45
CA THR A 34 -1.88 -5.50 -26.60
C THR A 34 -1.31 -6.25 -27.80
N LYS A 35 -1.66 -5.80 -29.02
CA LYS A 35 -1.19 -6.38 -30.28
C LYS A 35 0.16 -5.85 -30.78
N ASN A 36 0.59 -4.67 -30.33
CA ASN A 36 1.86 -4.08 -30.76
C ASN A 36 3.02 -4.76 -30.02
N THR A 37 3.72 -5.67 -30.72
CA THR A 37 4.80 -6.50 -30.15
C THR A 37 6.18 -6.23 -30.77
N GLU A 38 6.33 -5.20 -31.60
CA GLU A 38 7.61 -4.90 -32.25
C GLU A 38 8.50 -3.98 -31.42
N SER A 39 7.93 -2.94 -30.79
CA SER A 39 8.65 -1.97 -29.95
C SER A 39 8.10 -1.93 -28.52
N ILE A 40 8.98 -1.64 -27.56
CA ILE A 40 8.59 -1.35 -26.18
C ILE A 40 8.13 0.10 -26.11
N GLU A 41 6.82 0.30 -25.92
CA GLU A 41 6.29 1.59 -25.51
C GLU A 41 6.03 1.54 -24.01
N GLU A 42 6.84 2.26 -23.24
CA GLU A 42 6.55 2.45 -21.81
C GLU A 42 5.28 3.31 -21.68
N PRO A 43 4.21 2.77 -21.06
CA PRO A 43 2.94 3.48 -21.00
C PRO A 43 2.94 4.62 -19.97
N PHE A 44 3.98 4.75 -19.15
CA PHE A 44 4.15 5.83 -18.19
C PHE A 44 5.62 6.15 -17.96
N PHE A 45 5.91 7.43 -17.78
CA PHE A 45 7.23 7.91 -17.37
C PHE A 45 7.47 7.57 -15.90
N SER A 46 8.60 6.93 -15.61
CA SER A 46 9.07 6.63 -14.26
C SER A 46 10.41 7.32 -14.03
N ASP A 47 10.48 8.23 -13.05
CA ASP A 47 11.71 8.93 -12.66
C ASP A 47 12.86 7.98 -12.25
N ARG A 48 12.55 6.70 -11.99
CA ARG A 48 13.48 5.72 -11.40
C ARG A 48 13.63 4.42 -12.17
N HIS A 49 12.69 4.07 -13.04
CA HIS A 49 12.64 2.75 -13.68
C HIS A 49 12.16 2.88 -15.11
N SER A 50 13.07 3.25 -16.01
CA SER A 50 12.91 2.98 -17.44
C SER A 50 13.24 1.50 -17.70
N LEU A 51 12.49 0.85 -18.56
CA LEU A 51 12.76 -0.48 -19.09
C LEU A 51 14.09 -0.45 -19.87
N ASP A 52 15.09 -1.10 -19.31
CA ASP A 52 16.34 -1.48 -19.95
C ASP A 52 16.07 -2.64 -20.92
N ALA A 53 15.33 -2.36 -21.99
CA ALA A 53 15.12 -3.26 -23.10
C ALA A 53 14.81 -2.48 -24.39
N THR A 54 15.43 -2.87 -25.51
CA THR A 54 15.23 -2.21 -26.81
C THR A 54 14.03 -2.76 -27.57
N SER A 55 13.64 -4.00 -27.27
CA SER A 55 12.53 -4.71 -27.89
C SER A 55 11.92 -5.70 -26.91
N TRP A 56 10.72 -6.18 -27.22
CA TRP A 56 10.06 -7.18 -26.38
C TRP A 56 10.82 -8.50 -26.30
N PHE A 57 11.49 -8.88 -27.38
CA PHE A 57 12.33 -10.07 -27.38
C PHE A 57 13.52 -9.91 -26.43
N ASP A 58 14.19 -8.75 -26.46
CA ASP A 58 15.28 -8.42 -25.52
C ASP A 58 14.77 -8.45 -24.06
N LEU A 59 13.60 -7.87 -23.78
CA LEU A 59 12.99 -7.96 -22.45
C LEU A 59 12.73 -9.41 -22.03
N GLN A 60 12.15 -10.22 -22.92
CA GLN A 60 11.87 -11.62 -22.66
C GLN A 60 13.14 -12.42 -22.40
N GLU A 61 14.22 -12.18 -23.14
CA GLU A 61 15.50 -12.86 -22.94
C GLU A 61 16.14 -12.48 -21.61
N LYS A 62 16.15 -11.18 -21.26
CA LYS A 62 16.64 -10.68 -19.97
C LYS A 62 15.86 -11.28 -18.80
N VAL A 63 14.53 -11.30 -18.90
CA VAL A 63 13.63 -11.89 -17.92
C VAL A 63 13.85 -13.40 -17.80
N ARG A 64 13.89 -14.12 -18.93
CA ARG A 64 14.13 -15.57 -18.96
C ARG A 64 15.48 -15.89 -18.32
N TYR A 65 16.56 -15.27 -18.80
CA TYR A 65 17.90 -15.50 -18.27
C TYR A 65 17.97 -15.27 -16.75
N SER A 66 17.40 -14.16 -16.28
CA SER A 66 17.39 -13.82 -14.85
C SER A 66 16.56 -14.80 -14.02
N ALA A 67 15.38 -15.21 -14.52
CA ALA A 67 14.53 -16.19 -13.85
C ALA A 67 15.20 -17.57 -13.73
N TYR A 68 15.88 -18.04 -14.77
CA TYR A 68 16.55 -19.35 -14.78
C TYR A 68 17.90 -19.36 -14.04
N THR A 69 18.60 -18.23 -13.99
CA THR A 69 19.90 -18.13 -13.30
C THR A 69 19.79 -17.63 -11.86
N GLY A 70 18.63 -17.11 -11.46
CA GLY A 70 18.45 -16.43 -10.18
C GLY A 70 19.22 -15.11 -10.06
N ARG A 71 19.79 -14.60 -11.17
CA ARG A 71 20.51 -13.32 -11.16
C ARG A 71 19.54 -12.15 -11.15
N LYS A 72 19.96 -11.06 -10.53
CA LYS A 72 19.25 -9.79 -10.48
C LYS A 72 20.09 -8.73 -11.19
N ASN A 73 19.47 -7.90 -12.03
CA ASN A 73 20.12 -6.71 -12.56
C ASN A 73 20.25 -5.68 -11.43
N LEU A 74 21.45 -5.12 -11.27
CA LEU A 74 21.79 -4.16 -10.23
C LEU A 74 20.93 -2.89 -10.28
N LEU A 75 20.47 -2.50 -11.47
CA LEU A 75 19.62 -1.33 -11.68
C LEU A 75 18.13 -1.66 -11.63
N GLU A 76 17.74 -2.95 -11.58
CA GLU A 76 16.34 -3.41 -11.50
C GLU A 76 15.42 -2.87 -12.60
N ASN A 77 15.98 -2.57 -13.77
CA ASN A 77 15.31 -1.81 -14.82
C ASN A 77 14.59 -2.70 -15.85
N PHE A 78 14.20 -3.94 -15.55
CA PHE A 78 13.36 -4.70 -16.49
C PHE A 78 12.18 -5.36 -15.79
N ALA A 79 11.00 -5.24 -16.41
CA ALA A 79 9.75 -5.76 -15.88
C ALA A 79 9.42 -7.16 -16.43
N PHE A 80 8.81 -8.01 -15.61
CA PHE A 80 8.20 -9.24 -16.07
C PHE A 80 6.85 -8.91 -16.74
N LEU A 81 6.82 -8.86 -18.08
CA LEU A 81 5.60 -8.68 -18.85
C LEU A 81 5.27 -9.97 -19.63
N PRO A 82 4.22 -10.72 -19.25
CA PRO A 82 3.91 -11.99 -19.91
C PRO A 82 3.39 -11.78 -21.34
N THR A 83 3.67 -12.78 -22.18
CA THR A 83 3.09 -12.93 -23.52
C THR A 83 2.14 -14.13 -23.53
N ALA A 84 1.07 -14.05 -24.32
CA ALA A 84 0.08 -15.11 -24.46
C ALA A 84 -0.35 -15.27 -25.93
N ILE A 85 -0.66 -16.50 -26.33
CA ILE A 85 -1.33 -16.77 -27.60
C ILE A 85 -2.81 -16.42 -27.41
N ILE A 86 -3.29 -15.38 -28.08
CA ILE A 86 -4.68 -14.90 -27.93
C ILE A 86 -5.61 -15.49 -28.98
N ASN A 87 -5.07 -15.90 -30.13
CA ASN A 87 -5.81 -16.50 -31.22
C ASN A 87 -4.90 -17.42 -32.05
N ILE A 88 -5.48 -18.36 -32.78
CA ILE A 88 -4.80 -19.16 -33.79
C ILE A 88 -5.54 -18.91 -35.11
N THR A 89 -4.85 -18.43 -36.13
CA THR A 89 -5.47 -18.17 -37.44
C THR A 89 -5.95 -19.47 -38.08
N ALA A 90 -6.85 -19.37 -39.08
CA ALA A 90 -7.29 -20.54 -39.85
C ALA A 90 -6.14 -21.30 -40.53
N SER A 91 -5.01 -20.62 -40.78
CA SER A 91 -3.77 -21.20 -41.31
C SER A 91 -2.87 -21.83 -40.24
N GLY A 92 -3.28 -21.87 -38.97
CA GLY A 92 -2.52 -22.46 -37.87
C GLY A 92 -1.43 -21.54 -37.28
N VAL A 93 -1.41 -20.26 -37.64
CA VAL A 93 -0.40 -19.31 -37.14
C VAL A 93 -0.87 -18.73 -35.79
N PRO A 94 -0.09 -18.86 -34.71
CA PRO A 94 -0.43 -18.26 -33.43
C PRO A 94 -0.31 -16.73 -33.50
N VAL A 95 -1.33 -16.05 -33.01
CA VAL A 95 -1.34 -14.60 -32.80
C VAL A 95 -0.98 -14.35 -31.34
N TYR A 96 0.18 -13.73 -31.12
CA TYR A 96 0.63 -13.35 -29.79
C TYR A 96 0.05 -12.00 -29.39
N ALA A 97 -0.25 -11.87 -28.11
CA ALA A 97 -0.55 -10.61 -27.46
C ALA A 97 0.30 -10.49 -26.20
N GLN A 98 0.54 -9.26 -25.78
CA GLN A 98 1.39 -8.99 -24.65
C GLN A 98 0.64 -8.26 -23.55
N TRP A 99 0.92 -8.62 -22.30
CA TRP A 99 0.41 -7.89 -21.16
C TRP A 99 1.16 -6.57 -20.96
N ASN A 100 0.44 -5.46 -21.11
CA ASN A 100 0.92 -4.14 -20.76
C ASN A 100 0.04 -3.54 -19.67
N TYR A 101 0.65 -2.80 -18.74
CA TYR A 101 -0.06 -2.18 -17.64
C TYR A 101 0.42 -0.77 -17.35
N ARG A 102 -0.44 0.03 -16.71
CA ARG A 102 -0.14 1.35 -16.17
C ARG A 102 -0.80 1.51 -14.80
N MET A 103 -0.25 2.40 -13.99
CA MET A 103 -0.89 2.81 -12.73
C MET A 103 -1.61 4.13 -12.95
N LEU A 104 -2.87 4.18 -12.54
CA LEU A 104 -3.72 5.36 -12.64
C LEU A 104 -4.43 5.60 -11.32
N CYS A 105 -4.98 6.81 -11.20
CA CYS A 105 -5.73 7.22 -10.02
C CYS A 105 -7.01 7.95 -10.47
N HIS A 106 -8.14 7.61 -9.86
CA HIS A 106 -9.44 8.19 -10.14
C HIS A 106 -9.99 8.88 -8.88
N PRO A 107 -10.35 10.17 -8.95
CA PRO A 107 -10.98 10.86 -7.83
C PRO A 107 -12.42 10.37 -7.66
N LEU A 108 -12.74 9.86 -6.48
CA LEU A 108 -14.09 9.34 -6.21
C LEU A 108 -15.12 10.47 -6.18
N SER A 109 -16.34 10.16 -6.62
CA SER A 109 -17.46 11.12 -6.67
C SER A 109 -17.93 11.56 -5.28
N LYS A 110 -17.81 10.66 -4.28
CA LYS A 110 -18.23 10.84 -2.89
C LYS A 110 -17.06 10.79 -1.93
N ASP A 111 -17.25 11.40 -0.75
CA ASP A 111 -16.33 11.19 0.36
C ASP A 111 -16.35 9.72 0.80
N LEU A 112 -15.21 9.23 1.27
CA LEU A 112 -15.06 7.88 1.80
C LEU A 112 -14.81 8.01 3.31
N PRO A 113 -15.68 7.49 4.18
CA PRO A 113 -15.41 7.49 5.61
C PRO A 113 -14.15 6.68 5.93
N THR A 114 -13.25 7.23 6.73
CA THR A 114 -12.03 6.50 7.15
C THR A 114 -12.36 5.23 7.95
N SER A 115 -13.55 5.18 8.55
CA SER A 115 -14.07 3.99 9.24
C SER A 115 -14.33 2.80 8.30
N TYR A 116 -14.48 3.02 6.98
CA TYR A 116 -14.66 1.96 5.99
C TYR A 116 -13.34 1.24 5.68
N LEU A 117 -12.20 1.88 6.00
CA LEU A 117 -10.87 1.35 5.73
C LEU A 117 -10.43 0.49 6.92
N LYS A 118 -10.67 -0.82 6.84
CA LYS A 118 -10.35 -1.76 7.91
C LYS A 118 -8.96 -2.37 7.68
N PRO A 119 -8.05 -2.31 8.67
CA PRO A 119 -6.75 -2.97 8.54
C PRO A 119 -6.92 -4.48 8.41
N VAL A 120 -6.19 -5.09 7.47
CA VAL A 120 -6.12 -6.54 7.31
C VAL A 120 -5.19 -7.11 8.35
N ASP A 121 -5.63 -8.11 9.11
CA ASP A 121 -4.76 -8.76 10.08
C ASP A 121 -3.77 -9.72 9.38
N ASP A 122 -2.62 -9.17 8.97
CA ASP A 122 -1.57 -9.91 8.28
C ASP A 122 -0.54 -10.49 9.26
N LEU A 123 -0.73 -11.76 9.63
CA LEU A 123 0.17 -12.49 10.52
C LEU A 123 1.57 -12.65 9.95
N SER A 124 1.71 -12.72 8.62
CA SER A 124 3.02 -12.89 7.96
C SER A 124 3.94 -11.70 8.21
N VAL A 125 3.36 -10.51 8.37
CA VAL A 125 4.08 -9.28 8.69
C VAL A 125 4.21 -9.10 10.20
N ARG A 126 3.15 -9.41 10.95
CA ARG A 126 3.06 -9.19 12.40
C ARG A 126 3.94 -10.11 13.22
N LEU A 127 3.84 -11.43 13.00
CA LEU A 127 4.46 -12.44 13.87
C LEU A 127 5.99 -12.33 13.90
N PRO A 128 6.70 -12.20 12.76
CA PRO A 128 8.17 -12.09 12.80
C PRO A 128 8.66 -10.83 13.51
N ARG A 129 7.82 -9.79 13.59
CA ARG A 129 8.15 -8.49 14.21
C ARG A 129 7.55 -8.32 15.60
N GLY A 130 6.85 -9.33 16.12
CA GLY A 130 6.15 -9.24 17.41
C GLY A 130 5.11 -8.12 17.49
N HIS A 131 4.55 -7.67 16.37
CA HIS A 131 3.58 -6.56 16.37
C HIS A 131 2.18 -7.01 16.82
N SER A 132 1.58 -6.25 17.74
CA SER A 132 0.13 -6.31 17.98
C SER A 132 -0.65 -5.82 16.75
N PHE A 133 -1.97 -6.03 16.74
CA PHE A 133 -2.81 -5.62 15.62
C PHE A 133 -2.84 -4.09 15.52
N GLU A 134 -2.97 -3.44 16.67
CA GLU A 134 -2.99 -2.00 16.84
C GLU A 134 -1.67 -1.39 16.38
N THR A 135 -0.54 -1.93 16.84
CA THR A 135 0.79 -1.45 16.42
C THR A 135 0.97 -1.66 14.91
N TYR A 136 0.58 -2.81 14.37
CA TYR A 136 0.67 -3.08 12.93
C TYR A 136 -0.14 -2.07 12.11
N SER A 137 -1.38 -1.79 12.50
CA SER A 137 -2.27 -0.85 11.79
C SER A 137 -1.68 0.56 11.67
N ALA A 138 -0.85 0.97 12.62
CA ALA A 138 -0.13 2.23 12.65
C ALA A 138 1.20 2.22 11.86
N THR A 139 1.57 1.11 11.21
CA THR A 139 2.80 1.02 10.41
C THR A 139 2.59 1.30 8.93
N ARG A 140 3.64 1.75 8.22
CA ARG A 140 3.61 1.95 6.76
C ARG A 140 3.24 0.68 5.97
N GLY A 141 3.57 -0.49 6.51
CA GLY A 141 3.29 -1.79 5.89
C GLY A 141 1.87 -2.32 6.14
N ALA A 142 1.01 -1.57 6.83
CA ALA A 142 -0.39 -1.98 7.00
C ALA A 142 -1.15 -1.96 5.68
N ARG A 143 -1.83 -3.06 5.41
CA ARG A 143 -2.83 -3.21 4.33
C ARG A 143 -4.24 -2.99 4.88
N PHE A 144 -5.14 -2.59 4.02
CA PHE A 144 -6.52 -2.28 4.33
C PHE A 144 -7.46 -2.97 3.35
N ILE A 145 -8.70 -3.15 3.77
CA ILE A 145 -9.83 -3.50 2.92
C ILE A 145 -10.90 -2.44 3.07
N VAL A 146 -11.72 -2.28 2.04
CA VAL A 146 -12.87 -1.37 2.09
C VAL A 146 -14.10 -2.17 2.48
N VAL A 147 -14.71 -1.79 3.60
CA VAL A 147 -15.90 -2.43 4.15
C VAL A 147 -16.91 -1.36 4.55
N SER A 148 -18.06 -1.34 3.87
CA SER A 148 -19.20 -0.50 4.25
C SER A 148 -20.15 -1.24 5.19
N PRO A 149 -20.87 -0.56 6.10
CA PRO A 149 -21.98 -1.14 6.86
C PRO A 149 -23.09 -1.75 5.99
N GLU A 150 -23.20 -1.30 4.74
CA GLU A 150 -24.18 -1.77 3.75
C GLU A 150 -23.66 -2.94 2.89
N ASP A 151 -22.41 -3.38 3.10
CA ASP A 151 -21.86 -4.49 2.35
C ASP A 151 -22.63 -5.79 2.63
N SER A 152 -22.81 -6.57 1.57
CA SER A 152 -23.44 -7.88 1.58
C SER A 152 -22.57 -8.89 0.83
N PRO A 153 -22.87 -10.20 0.90
CA PRO A 153 -22.16 -11.20 0.09
C PRO A 153 -22.22 -10.91 -1.42
N ASP A 154 -23.29 -10.24 -1.87
CA ASP A 154 -23.60 -9.99 -3.28
C ASP A 154 -23.26 -8.57 -3.75
N TRP A 155 -23.04 -7.63 -2.83
CA TRP A 155 -22.60 -6.26 -3.15
C TRP A 155 -21.59 -5.71 -2.13
N ASN A 156 -20.48 -5.13 -2.59
CA ASN A 156 -19.50 -4.46 -1.73
C ASN A 156 -19.25 -3.03 -2.21
N TYR A 157 -18.94 -2.11 -1.30
CA TYR A 157 -18.68 -0.70 -1.63
C TYR A 157 -17.49 -0.49 -2.59
N LEU A 158 -16.54 -1.42 -2.62
CA LEU A 158 -15.48 -1.45 -3.62
C LEU A 158 -16.01 -1.62 -5.05
N ASP A 159 -17.12 -2.35 -5.23
CA ASP A 159 -17.79 -2.46 -6.54
C ASP A 159 -18.36 -1.11 -6.99
N THR A 160 -18.94 -0.33 -6.07
CA THR A 160 -19.39 1.05 -6.35
C THR A 160 -18.22 1.92 -6.80
N MET A 161 -17.11 1.93 -6.05
CA MET A 161 -15.96 2.78 -6.36
C MET A 161 -15.29 2.40 -7.68
N MET A 162 -15.10 1.11 -7.95
CA MET A 162 -14.53 0.65 -9.23
C MET A 162 -15.48 0.91 -10.40
N GLY A 163 -16.80 0.86 -10.18
CA GLY A 163 -17.81 1.20 -11.19
C GLY A 163 -17.77 2.65 -11.66
N GLU A 164 -17.19 3.57 -10.91
CA GLU A 164 -16.94 4.96 -11.34
C GLU A 164 -15.73 5.09 -12.29
N VAL A 165 -14.84 4.09 -12.29
CA VAL A 165 -13.58 4.13 -13.03
C VAL A 165 -13.82 3.71 -14.48
N PRO A 166 -13.54 4.59 -15.47
CA PRO A 166 -13.66 4.22 -16.87
C PRO A 166 -12.52 3.28 -17.30
N GLY A 167 -12.83 2.39 -18.24
CA GLY A 167 -11.83 1.58 -18.94
C GLY A 167 -11.03 2.39 -19.96
N LYS A 168 -10.42 1.68 -20.93
CA LYS A 168 -9.54 2.30 -21.93
C LYS A 168 -10.22 3.29 -22.89
N ASP A 169 -11.54 3.27 -22.99
CA ASP A 169 -12.33 4.24 -23.80
C ASP A 169 -12.64 5.53 -23.02
N ASN A 170 -12.14 5.65 -21.78
CA ASN A 170 -12.22 6.82 -20.93
C ASN A 170 -13.69 7.21 -20.60
N TYR A 171 -13.92 8.40 -20.03
CA TYR A 171 -15.23 8.83 -19.51
C TYR A 171 -16.38 8.83 -20.52
N GLY A 172 -16.10 8.87 -21.83
CA GLY A 172 -17.10 8.86 -22.89
C GLY A 172 -17.64 7.46 -23.25
N ALA A 173 -17.15 6.40 -22.61
CA ALA A 173 -17.50 5.03 -22.97
C ALA A 173 -19.00 4.74 -22.74
N GLN A 174 -19.66 4.25 -23.79
CA GLN A 174 -21.01 3.67 -23.73
C GLN A 174 -20.98 2.33 -24.44
N ILE A 175 -20.65 1.28 -23.69
CA ILE A 175 -20.53 -0.08 -24.21
C ILE A 175 -21.49 -0.96 -23.44
N PHE A 176 -22.33 -1.70 -24.16
CA PHE A 176 -23.31 -2.60 -23.58
C PHE A 176 -23.10 -4.01 -24.15
N ASP A 177 -22.98 -4.97 -23.26
CA ASP A 177 -22.75 -6.36 -23.62
C ASP A 177 -24.07 -7.08 -23.94
N THR A 178 -24.17 -7.57 -25.18
CA THR A 178 -25.32 -8.33 -25.70
C THR A 178 -24.94 -9.74 -26.19
N ALA A 179 -23.75 -10.22 -25.83
CA ALA A 179 -23.28 -11.54 -26.24
C ALA A 179 -24.21 -12.67 -25.73
N PHE A 180 -24.24 -13.81 -26.44
CA PHE A 180 -25.09 -14.95 -26.10
C PHE A 180 -26.60 -14.64 -26.05
N ASN A 181 -27.06 -13.63 -26.78
CA ASN A 181 -28.47 -13.20 -26.84
C ASN A 181 -29.05 -12.82 -25.46
N THR A 182 -28.19 -12.31 -24.58
CA THR A 182 -28.58 -11.76 -23.28
C THR A 182 -27.96 -10.38 -23.09
N THR A 183 -28.69 -9.47 -22.47
CA THR A 183 -28.14 -8.17 -22.06
C THR A 183 -27.65 -8.27 -20.62
N LEU A 184 -26.51 -7.65 -20.33
CA LEU A 184 -26.05 -7.47 -18.96
C LEU A 184 -26.74 -6.27 -18.31
N LEU A 185 -27.24 -6.49 -17.10
CA LEU A 185 -27.86 -5.48 -16.24
C LEU A 185 -26.94 -5.16 -15.06
N SER A 186 -27.15 -3.98 -14.47
CA SER A 186 -26.45 -3.53 -13.28
C SER A 186 -26.54 -4.56 -12.15
N ALA A 187 -25.44 -4.73 -11.41
CA ALA A 187 -25.40 -5.55 -10.21
C ALA A 187 -25.76 -4.76 -8.94
N VAL A 188 -25.95 -3.44 -9.07
CA VAL A 188 -26.41 -2.60 -7.96
C VAL A 188 -27.83 -3.05 -7.59
N PRO A 189 -28.14 -3.26 -6.30
CA PRO A 189 -29.49 -3.58 -5.87
C PRO A 189 -30.49 -2.55 -6.40
N GLU A 190 -31.66 -3.03 -6.86
CA GLU A 190 -32.76 -2.18 -7.37
C GLU A 190 -32.47 -1.39 -8.67
N ASP A 191 -31.27 -1.54 -9.23
CA ASP A 191 -30.91 -0.95 -10.53
C ASP A 191 -31.20 -1.95 -11.67
N GLU A 192 -32.20 -1.64 -12.49
CA GLU A 192 -32.56 -2.44 -13.67
C GLU A 192 -31.94 -1.93 -14.97
N ASN A 193 -31.07 -0.92 -14.90
CA ASN A 193 -30.43 -0.38 -16.09
C ASN A 193 -29.44 -1.37 -16.71
N LYS A 194 -29.23 -1.23 -18.02
CA LYS A 194 -28.17 -1.95 -18.73
C LYS A 194 -26.81 -1.57 -18.15
N LEU A 195 -25.98 -2.58 -17.88
CA LEU A 195 -24.63 -2.36 -17.37
C LEU A 195 -23.75 -1.75 -18.47
N ASN A 196 -23.22 -0.55 -18.21
CA ASN A 196 -22.18 0.03 -19.05
C ASN A 196 -20.84 -0.68 -18.79
N VAL A 197 -20.53 -1.66 -19.63
CA VAL A 197 -19.30 -2.47 -19.52
C VAL A 197 -18.05 -1.71 -19.97
N GLY A 198 -18.17 -0.46 -20.42
CA GLY A 198 -17.02 0.43 -20.63
C GLY A 198 -16.38 0.92 -19.33
N TYR A 199 -17.04 0.69 -18.18
CA TYR A 199 -16.54 0.99 -16.84
C TYR A 199 -16.17 -0.29 -16.10
N TYR A 200 -15.23 -0.19 -15.17
CA TYR A 200 -14.71 -1.36 -14.46
C TYR A 200 -15.77 -1.98 -13.55
N SER A 201 -16.15 -3.20 -13.88
CA SER A 201 -17.11 -3.98 -13.12
C SER A 201 -16.68 -5.43 -13.07
N ARG A 202 -17.08 -6.14 -12.01
CA ARG A 202 -16.85 -7.58 -11.87
C ARG A 202 -18.14 -8.34 -11.59
N ARG A 203 -19.22 -7.65 -11.24
CA ARG A 203 -20.54 -8.23 -10.97
C ARG A 203 -21.51 -7.74 -12.02
N TYR A 204 -22.41 -8.61 -12.44
CA TYR A 204 -23.46 -8.27 -13.38
C TYR A 204 -24.69 -9.13 -13.11
N ARG A 205 -25.84 -8.64 -13.54
CA ARG A 205 -27.06 -9.44 -13.68
C ARG A 205 -27.30 -9.75 -15.14
N VAL A 206 -28.03 -10.84 -15.41
CA VAL A 206 -28.51 -11.18 -16.75
C VAL A 206 -30.02 -11.02 -16.80
N GLU A 207 -30.53 -10.58 -17.95
CA GLU A 207 -31.97 -10.39 -18.18
C GLU A 207 -32.75 -11.72 -18.10
N LYS A 208 -32.12 -12.81 -18.54
CA LYS A 208 -32.68 -14.17 -18.49
C LYS A 208 -31.81 -15.05 -17.61
N ALA A 209 -32.42 -15.74 -16.66
CA ALA A 209 -31.73 -16.71 -15.83
C ALA A 209 -31.06 -17.79 -16.69
N ASP A 210 -29.88 -18.24 -16.26
CA ASP A 210 -29.14 -19.29 -16.95
C ASP A 210 -29.80 -20.68 -16.75
N ALA A 211 -29.18 -21.73 -17.31
CA ALA A 211 -29.69 -23.09 -17.20
C ALA A 211 -29.79 -23.62 -15.76
N MET A 212 -29.10 -22.99 -14.80
CA MET A 212 -29.14 -23.31 -13.37
C MET A 212 -30.12 -22.41 -12.60
N GLY A 213 -30.82 -21.51 -13.29
CA GLY A 213 -31.74 -20.55 -12.68
C GLY A 213 -31.04 -19.34 -12.05
N LEU A 214 -29.74 -19.13 -12.33
CA LEU A 214 -28.99 -18.00 -11.80
C LEU A 214 -29.14 -16.78 -12.70
N SER A 215 -29.47 -15.63 -12.10
CA SER A 215 -29.56 -14.34 -12.78
C SER A 215 -28.43 -13.38 -12.42
N PHE A 216 -27.48 -13.82 -11.60
CA PHE A 216 -26.34 -13.04 -11.11
C PHE A 216 -25.03 -13.74 -11.44
N GLY A 217 -24.06 -12.98 -11.95
CA GLY A 217 -22.76 -13.50 -12.38
C GLY A 217 -21.59 -12.67 -11.88
N ARG A 218 -20.42 -13.31 -11.81
CA ARG A 218 -19.14 -12.67 -11.48
C ARG A 218 -18.14 -12.92 -12.61
N ARG A 219 -17.42 -11.87 -12.99
CA ARG A 219 -16.31 -11.91 -13.96
C ARG A 219 -15.03 -12.39 -13.28
N GLY A 220 -14.02 -12.78 -14.07
CA GLY A 220 -12.68 -13.10 -13.58
C GLY A 220 -12.60 -14.28 -12.61
N PHE A 221 -13.33 -15.36 -12.88
CA PHE A 221 -13.37 -16.56 -12.02
C PHE A 221 -13.79 -16.28 -10.56
N SER A 222 -14.63 -15.26 -10.36
CA SER A 222 -15.05 -14.79 -9.04
C SER A 222 -13.92 -14.28 -8.15
N ASP A 223 -12.81 -13.82 -8.74
CA ASP A 223 -11.75 -13.14 -8.00
C ASP A 223 -12.29 -11.83 -7.37
N PRO A 224 -12.13 -11.63 -6.05
CA PRO A 224 -12.63 -10.46 -5.34
C PRO A 224 -11.73 -9.22 -5.51
N ASN A 225 -10.78 -9.20 -6.45
CA ASN A 225 -9.87 -8.07 -6.65
C ASN A 225 -9.62 -7.73 -8.12
N VAL A 226 -10.16 -8.50 -9.07
CA VAL A 226 -10.01 -8.23 -10.51
C VAL A 226 -11.31 -7.65 -11.07
N PHE A 227 -11.22 -6.48 -11.68
CA PHE A 227 -12.31 -5.80 -12.36
C PHE A 227 -12.04 -5.75 -13.86
N MET A 228 -13.10 -5.73 -14.67
CA MET A 228 -12.98 -5.77 -16.13
C MET A 228 -13.80 -4.67 -16.78
N ALA A 229 -13.26 -4.11 -17.87
CA ALA A 229 -13.97 -3.18 -18.73
C ALA A 229 -13.73 -3.55 -20.21
N GLU A 230 -14.78 -3.52 -21.01
CA GLU A 230 -14.71 -3.62 -22.46
C GLU A 230 -14.17 -2.32 -23.07
N THR A 231 -13.56 -2.41 -24.24
CA THR A 231 -12.96 -1.27 -24.94
C THR A 231 -13.07 -1.44 -26.45
N THR A 232 -13.15 -0.32 -27.18
CA THR A 232 -13.10 -0.30 -28.65
C THR A 232 -11.68 -0.06 -29.17
N HIS A 233 -10.70 0.10 -28.29
CA HIS A 233 -9.34 0.48 -28.63
C HIS A 233 -8.62 -0.59 -29.47
N LYS A 234 -8.23 -0.23 -30.71
CA LYS A 234 -7.70 -1.17 -31.72
C LYS A 234 -6.37 -1.85 -31.35
N ASN A 235 -5.61 -1.25 -30.44
CA ASN A 235 -4.34 -1.83 -29.96
C ASN A 235 -4.53 -2.97 -28.96
N ILE A 236 -5.74 -3.14 -28.39
CA ILE A 236 -6.03 -4.22 -27.43
C ILE A 236 -6.40 -5.50 -28.16
N ALA A 237 -5.83 -6.63 -27.80
CA ALA A 237 -6.14 -7.91 -28.40
C ALA A 237 -7.64 -8.23 -28.29
N ASP A 238 -8.23 -8.65 -29.40
CA ASP A 238 -9.63 -9.08 -29.45
C ASP A 238 -9.74 -10.59 -29.17
N ILE A 239 -10.86 -10.94 -28.56
CA ILE A 239 -11.32 -12.29 -28.31
C ILE A 239 -12.50 -12.49 -29.25
N TYR A 240 -12.32 -13.39 -30.22
CA TYR A 240 -13.33 -13.73 -31.21
C TYR A 240 -14.15 -14.92 -30.74
N LEU A 241 -15.46 -14.82 -30.89
CA LEU A 241 -16.42 -15.90 -30.64
C LEU A 241 -17.34 -16.03 -31.84
N ARG A 242 -17.44 -17.24 -32.39
CA ARG A 242 -18.47 -17.62 -33.37
C ARG A 242 -19.44 -18.60 -32.74
N GLN A 243 -20.70 -18.20 -32.61
CA GLN A 243 -21.77 -19.02 -32.04
C GLN A 243 -22.79 -19.34 -33.12
N CYS A 244 -22.92 -20.62 -33.47
CA CYS A 244 -23.90 -21.09 -34.46
C CYS A 244 -25.10 -21.74 -33.76
N TYR A 245 -26.30 -21.30 -34.11
CA TYR A 245 -27.56 -21.86 -33.61
C TYR A 245 -28.10 -22.93 -34.58
N SER A 246 -29.04 -23.76 -34.10
CA SER A 246 -29.64 -24.89 -34.83
C SER A 246 -30.13 -24.55 -36.24
N ASN A 247 -30.43 -23.28 -36.50
CA ASN A 247 -30.91 -22.76 -37.79
C ASN A 247 -29.77 -22.38 -38.76
N LYS A 248 -28.52 -22.80 -38.49
CA LYS A 248 -27.29 -22.42 -39.22
C LYS A 248 -26.96 -20.92 -39.25
N VAL A 249 -27.66 -20.09 -38.48
CA VAL A 249 -27.30 -18.69 -38.28
C VAL A 249 -26.17 -18.65 -37.26
N CYS A 250 -25.00 -18.17 -37.69
CA CYS A 250 -23.86 -17.95 -36.81
C CYS A 250 -23.77 -16.46 -36.47
N LEU A 251 -23.72 -16.15 -35.18
CA LEU A 251 -23.41 -14.83 -34.66
C LEU A 251 -21.91 -14.78 -34.36
N GLU A 252 -21.25 -13.75 -34.87
CA GLU A 252 -19.86 -13.46 -34.58
C GLU A 252 -19.78 -12.29 -33.60
N SER A 253 -18.98 -12.44 -32.55
CA SER A 253 -18.74 -11.42 -31.55
C SER A 253 -17.25 -11.23 -31.38
N ASN A 254 -16.81 -9.97 -31.40
CA ASN A 254 -15.44 -9.58 -31.12
C ASN A 254 -15.44 -8.67 -29.90
N LYS A 255 -14.66 -9.04 -28.88
CA LYS A 255 -14.55 -8.27 -27.65
C LYS A 255 -13.11 -7.96 -27.33
N ARG A 256 -12.87 -6.79 -26.75
CA ARG A 256 -11.55 -6.40 -26.23
C ARG A 256 -11.72 -6.03 -24.78
N MET A 257 -10.81 -6.52 -23.96
CA MET A 257 -10.91 -6.43 -22.51
C MET A 257 -9.69 -5.72 -21.91
N SER A 258 -9.99 -4.84 -20.96
CA SER A 258 -9.02 -4.28 -20.03
C SER A 258 -9.37 -4.72 -18.61
N TYR A 259 -8.37 -4.75 -17.75
CA TYR A 259 -8.45 -5.30 -16.41
C TYR A 259 -7.94 -4.27 -15.42
N ALA A 260 -8.57 -4.15 -14.26
CA ALA A 260 -8.12 -3.29 -13.19
C ALA A 260 -7.99 -4.05 -11.87
N ILE A 261 -6.92 -3.74 -11.13
CA ILE A 261 -6.69 -4.20 -9.77
C ILE A 261 -6.56 -2.97 -8.87
N PRO A 262 -7.42 -2.78 -7.86
CA PRO A 262 -7.30 -1.66 -6.94
C PRO A 262 -6.02 -1.81 -6.11
N LEU A 263 -5.29 -0.72 -5.90
CA LEU A 263 -4.00 -0.72 -5.21
C LEU A 263 -4.04 0.06 -3.90
N GLU A 264 -4.62 1.26 -3.92
CA GLU A 264 -4.53 2.17 -2.79
C GLU A 264 -5.62 3.24 -2.83
N ILE A 265 -6.12 3.63 -1.65
CA ILE A 265 -6.86 4.89 -1.47
C ILE A 265 -5.92 5.95 -0.92
N ILE A 266 -5.87 7.11 -1.58
CA ILE A 266 -5.08 8.27 -1.18
C ILE A 266 -6.03 9.43 -0.91
N TYR A 267 -5.97 10.01 0.28
CA TYR A 267 -6.63 11.29 0.53
C TYR A 267 -5.68 12.41 0.11
N LEU A 268 -6.16 13.23 -0.82
CA LEU A 268 -5.52 14.52 -1.09
C LEU A 268 -5.62 15.41 0.15
N THR A 269 -4.76 16.41 0.24
CA THR A 269 -4.77 17.37 1.33
C THR A 269 -4.69 18.78 0.78
N PRO A 270 -5.20 19.80 1.52
CA PRO A 270 -5.10 21.19 1.10
C PRO A 270 -3.65 21.70 1.02
N LEU A 271 -2.66 20.97 1.54
CA LEU A 271 -1.25 21.37 1.56
C LEU A 271 -0.65 21.54 0.16
N SER A 272 -1.15 20.82 -0.84
CA SER A 272 -0.72 20.97 -2.24
C SER A 272 -1.06 22.36 -2.79
N SER A 273 -2.17 22.95 -2.35
CA SER A 273 -2.61 24.29 -2.77
C SER A 273 -2.24 25.39 -1.78
N TRP A 274 -1.85 25.05 -0.54
CA TRP A 274 -1.60 26.02 0.51
C TRP A 274 -0.26 26.72 0.34
N ASN A 275 -0.30 28.04 0.16
CA ASN A 275 0.88 28.87 -0.04
C ASN A 275 0.79 30.18 0.76
N PRO A 276 0.96 30.11 2.08
CA PRO A 276 0.77 31.28 2.95
C PRO A 276 1.83 32.38 2.75
N TYR A 277 2.94 32.07 2.09
CA TYR A 277 4.05 33.00 1.87
C TYR A 277 4.28 33.34 0.39
N ASP A 278 3.32 33.04 -0.49
CA ASP A 278 3.41 33.34 -1.91
C ASP A 278 4.70 32.86 -2.60
N ILE A 279 5.20 31.68 -2.19
CA ILE A 279 6.39 31.05 -2.78
C ILE A 279 6.17 30.87 -4.29
N PRO A 280 7.07 31.39 -5.14
CA PRO A 280 6.98 31.22 -6.58
C PRO A 280 7.26 29.76 -6.96
N LEU A 281 6.46 29.22 -7.88
CA LEU A 281 6.62 27.87 -8.40
C LEU A 281 7.21 27.96 -9.82
N HIS A 282 8.29 27.23 -10.04
CA HIS A 282 9.03 27.13 -11.29
C HIS A 282 8.87 25.73 -11.89
N LYS A 283 8.95 25.63 -13.21
CA LYS A 283 8.99 24.32 -13.89
C LYS A 283 10.36 23.69 -13.67
N ASP A 284 10.44 22.37 -13.79
CA ASP A 284 11.72 21.65 -13.65
C ASP A 284 12.75 22.06 -14.73
N GLU A 285 12.29 22.53 -15.89
CA GLU A 285 13.11 23.16 -16.94
C GLU A 285 13.86 24.41 -16.45
N ASP A 286 13.31 25.12 -15.45
CA ASP A 286 13.86 26.35 -14.88
C ASP A 286 14.76 26.07 -13.66
N ILE A 287 15.27 24.84 -13.50
CA ILE A 287 16.05 24.42 -12.32
C ILE A 287 17.21 25.36 -12.01
N ASP A 288 17.91 25.87 -13.03
CA ASP A 288 19.03 26.78 -12.85
C ASP A 288 18.62 28.11 -12.22
N ARG A 289 17.38 28.58 -12.44
CA ARG A 289 16.86 29.79 -11.79
C ARG A 289 16.68 29.60 -10.28
N VAL A 290 16.26 28.40 -9.87
CA VAL A 290 16.03 28.05 -8.47
C VAL A 290 17.35 27.77 -7.74
N LEU A 291 18.30 27.16 -8.46
CA LEU A 291 19.59 26.75 -7.92
C LEU A 291 20.70 27.79 -8.09
N SER A 292 20.59 28.78 -8.96
CA SER A 292 21.65 29.79 -9.15
C SER A 292 21.68 30.79 -8.02
N ASN A 293 22.86 31.03 -7.44
CA ASN A 293 23.07 32.08 -6.45
C ASN A 293 23.68 33.37 -7.03
N GLY A 294 23.86 33.46 -8.36
CA GLY A 294 24.48 34.61 -9.03
C GLY A 294 26.01 34.69 -8.92
N PHE A 295 26.65 33.74 -8.23
CA PHE A 295 28.10 33.56 -8.12
C PHE A 295 28.47 32.13 -8.60
N ASN A 296 29.74 31.73 -8.58
CA ASN A 296 30.21 30.37 -8.97
C ASN A 296 29.67 29.23 -8.07
N GLY A 297 28.58 29.41 -7.33
CA GLY A 297 27.98 28.43 -6.42
C GLY A 297 26.52 28.11 -6.74
N LYS A 298 26.03 26.99 -6.18
CA LYS A 298 24.61 26.61 -6.25
C LYS A 298 23.93 26.82 -4.89
N ARG A 299 22.68 27.28 -4.90
CA ARG A 299 21.75 27.25 -3.77
C ARG A 299 21.50 25.79 -3.42
N ILE A 300 21.55 25.48 -2.13
CA ILE A 300 21.45 24.11 -1.60
C ILE A 300 20.26 23.93 -0.64
N GLY A 301 19.40 24.95 -0.56
CA GLY A 301 18.26 25.02 0.36
C GLY A 301 18.67 25.38 1.79
N GLY A 302 19.77 26.12 1.97
CA GLY A 302 20.23 26.59 3.28
C GLY A 302 19.41 27.76 3.83
N PHE A 303 19.67 28.17 5.07
CA PHE A 303 18.90 29.21 5.77
C PHE A 303 19.52 30.62 5.66
N LEU A 304 20.47 30.80 4.74
CA LEU A 304 21.06 32.10 4.43
C LEU A 304 20.61 32.60 3.05
N PRO A 305 20.52 33.92 2.79
CA PRO A 305 19.94 34.46 1.55
C PRO A 305 20.59 33.94 0.27
N HIS A 306 21.90 33.67 0.28
CA HIS A 306 22.67 33.17 -0.87
C HIS A 306 22.64 31.64 -1.02
N SER A 307 22.07 30.92 -0.04
CA SER A 307 22.03 29.45 0.03
C SER A 307 20.61 28.86 -0.07
N ALA A 308 19.59 29.63 0.31
CA ALA A 308 18.17 29.29 0.20
C ALA A 308 17.76 29.13 -1.27
N PHE A 309 16.79 28.28 -1.58
CA PHE A 309 16.28 28.17 -2.95
C PHE A 309 15.52 29.42 -3.36
N ASN A 310 15.61 29.81 -4.62
CA ASN A 310 14.86 30.94 -5.16
C ASN A 310 13.49 30.47 -5.67
N GLY A 311 12.53 30.31 -4.76
CA GLY A 311 11.26 29.63 -5.05
C GLY A 311 11.34 28.11 -4.96
N SER A 312 10.28 27.45 -5.45
CA SER A 312 10.15 25.99 -5.48
C SER A 312 10.05 25.47 -6.90
N LEU A 313 10.51 24.24 -7.14
CA LEU A 313 10.29 23.50 -8.39
C LEU A 313 9.02 22.65 -8.33
N SER A 314 8.49 22.26 -9.49
CA SER A 314 7.36 21.33 -9.62
C SER A 314 7.68 19.95 -9.05
N SER A 315 8.89 19.43 -9.26
CA SER A 315 9.34 18.14 -8.73
C SER A 315 9.50 18.10 -7.21
N GLN A 316 9.99 19.20 -6.60
CA GLN A 316 10.32 19.25 -5.17
C GLN A 316 9.19 19.83 -4.30
N TYR A 317 8.45 20.81 -4.83
CA TYR A 317 7.20 21.32 -4.28
C TYR A 317 7.25 21.73 -2.78
N TYR A 318 8.26 22.52 -2.40
CA TYR A 318 8.44 23.09 -1.07
C TYR A 318 7.50 24.28 -0.81
N ARG A 319 6.28 24.03 -0.37
CA ARG A 319 5.27 25.09 -0.09
C ARG A 319 4.64 25.03 1.30
N THR A 320 4.82 23.93 2.03
CA THR A 320 4.27 23.81 3.38
C THR A 320 5.25 24.43 4.39
N PRO A 321 4.82 25.36 5.25
CA PRO A 321 5.66 25.86 6.34
C PRO A 321 6.14 24.73 7.24
N ALA A 322 7.44 24.66 7.54
CA ALA A 322 7.99 23.60 8.38
C ALA A 322 7.34 23.58 9.78
N ASP A 323 7.09 24.76 10.36
CA ASP A 323 6.48 24.95 11.69
C ASP A 323 5.00 24.53 11.76
N PHE A 324 4.38 24.19 10.62
CA PHE A 324 3.07 23.56 10.63
C PHE A 324 3.13 22.18 11.32
N PHE A 325 4.28 21.50 11.18
CA PHE A 325 4.57 20.23 11.81
C PHE A 325 5.40 20.43 13.08
N SER A 326 5.10 19.63 14.10
CA SER A 326 5.72 19.68 15.43
C SER A 326 6.61 18.48 15.73
N GLY A 327 6.80 17.57 14.77
CA GLY A 327 7.57 16.33 14.95
C GLY A 327 8.42 15.95 13.73
N VAL A 328 9.31 14.98 13.92
CA VAL A 328 10.12 14.39 12.85
C VAL A 328 9.26 13.45 12.00
N GLU A 329 9.59 13.26 10.72
CA GLU A 329 8.93 12.25 9.89
C GLU A 329 9.07 10.85 10.53
N LEU A 330 7.95 10.18 10.73
CA LEU A 330 7.94 8.80 11.22
C LEU A 330 8.42 7.86 10.12
N ARG A 331 9.53 7.14 10.37
CA ARG A 331 10.07 6.07 9.52
C ARG A 331 10.34 6.54 8.07
N ARG A 332 11.31 7.45 7.92
CA ARG A 332 11.84 7.93 6.63
C ARG A 332 12.22 6.74 5.74
N ASN A 333 11.75 6.73 4.49
CA ASN A 333 12.23 5.73 3.52
C ASN A 333 13.62 6.19 3.06
N PRO A 334 14.62 5.30 2.93
CA PRO A 334 15.86 5.62 2.22
C PRO A 334 15.62 6.18 0.80
N ALA A 335 14.47 5.88 0.20
CA ALA A 335 14.03 6.43 -1.08
C ALA A 335 13.43 7.86 -1.00
N ASP A 336 13.07 8.35 0.19
CA ASP A 336 12.50 9.68 0.43
C ASP A 336 13.65 10.68 0.67
N THR A 337 14.19 11.25 -0.41
CA THR A 337 15.38 12.14 -0.42
C THR A 337 15.15 13.55 0.13
N MET A 338 13.95 13.84 0.67
CA MET A 338 13.61 15.18 1.14
C MET A 338 14.34 15.52 2.45
N LYS A 339 14.95 16.71 2.49
CA LYS A 339 15.49 17.29 3.73
C LYS A 339 14.32 17.68 4.65
N LYS A 340 14.49 17.51 5.97
CA LYS A 340 13.47 17.78 7.02
C LYS A 340 12.78 19.14 6.81
N SER A 341 13.59 20.15 6.47
CA SER A 341 13.13 21.41 5.93
C SER A 341 14.24 22.08 5.12
N VAL A 342 13.86 23.06 4.29
CA VAL A 342 14.78 23.84 3.46
C VAL A 342 14.42 25.32 3.52
N GLY A 343 15.42 26.19 3.38
CA GLY A 343 15.18 27.62 3.19
C GLY A 343 14.75 27.91 1.76
N VAL A 344 13.63 28.61 1.60
CA VAL A 344 13.09 29.05 0.31
C VAL A 344 12.80 30.55 0.36
N LEU A 345 13.21 31.28 -0.66
CA LEU A 345 12.90 32.70 -0.82
C LEU A 345 11.46 32.86 -1.34
N ASP A 346 10.69 33.72 -0.67
CA ASP A 346 9.41 34.19 -1.19
C ASP A 346 9.59 35.29 -2.25
N LYS A 347 8.49 35.78 -2.83
CA LYS A 347 8.51 36.88 -3.82
C LYS A 347 9.13 38.17 -3.29
N HIS A 348 9.21 38.34 -1.97
CA HIS A 348 9.80 39.50 -1.31
C HIS A 348 11.25 39.24 -0.87
N ASN A 349 11.88 38.17 -1.36
CA ASN A 349 13.23 37.73 -0.98
C ASN A 349 13.40 37.45 0.52
N THR A 350 12.30 37.19 1.23
CA THR A 350 12.37 36.76 2.64
C THR A 350 12.54 35.25 2.68
N ILE A 351 13.47 34.79 3.51
CA ILE A 351 13.72 33.36 3.70
C ILE A 351 12.58 32.78 4.53
N ARG A 352 12.01 31.69 4.04
CA ARG A 352 10.98 30.93 4.73
C ARG A 352 11.42 29.48 4.90
N ASN A 353 11.16 28.93 6.07
CA ASN A 353 11.44 27.54 6.39
C ASN A 353 10.31 26.65 5.84
N MET A 354 10.59 25.91 4.77
CA MET A 354 9.60 25.12 4.02
C MET A 354 9.90 23.63 4.09
N THR A 355 8.84 22.83 3.94
CA THR A 355 8.90 21.39 3.68
C THR A 355 8.03 21.04 2.47
N ALA A 356 8.26 19.86 1.91
CA ALA A 356 7.57 19.38 0.73
C ALA A 356 6.07 19.17 1.03
N SER A 357 5.19 19.72 0.18
CA SER A 357 3.73 19.48 0.30
C SER A 357 3.28 18.15 -0.32
N GLY A 358 4.22 17.25 -0.64
CA GLY A 358 3.95 15.99 -1.32
C GLY A 358 3.05 15.03 -0.53
N ILE A 359 2.54 14.02 -1.24
CA ILE A 359 1.71 12.97 -0.67
C ILE A 359 2.59 12.06 0.20
N ARG A 360 2.22 11.88 1.48
CA ARG A 360 2.94 11.02 2.43
C ARG A 360 2.08 9.83 2.84
N VAL A 361 2.69 8.79 3.43
CA VAL A 361 1.88 7.72 4.05
C VAL A 361 1.28 8.22 5.36
N PHE A 362 2.13 8.81 6.18
CA PHE A 362 1.76 9.54 7.39
C PHE A 362 2.23 10.98 7.24
N LEU A 363 1.38 11.91 7.61
CA LEU A 363 1.81 13.28 7.85
C LEU A 363 2.60 13.34 9.16
N PRO A 364 3.66 14.16 9.25
CA PRO A 364 4.30 14.45 10.52
C PRO A 364 3.29 14.99 11.53
N ASN A 365 3.63 14.92 12.82
CA ASN A 365 2.73 15.36 13.88
C ASN A 365 2.28 16.81 13.69
N ILE A 366 0.98 17.03 13.54
CA ILE A 366 0.38 18.36 13.49
C ILE A 366 -0.09 18.69 14.91
N ALA A 367 0.36 19.82 15.47
CA ALA A 367 -0.02 20.24 16.82
C ALA A 367 -1.55 20.23 16.99
N GLU A 368 -2.04 19.68 18.11
CA GLU A 368 -3.46 19.50 18.48
C GLU A 368 -4.26 18.50 17.62
N VAL A 369 -3.68 18.04 16.51
CA VAL A 369 -4.32 17.10 15.59
C VAL A 369 -3.75 15.69 15.75
N GLY A 370 -2.42 15.57 15.85
CA GLY A 370 -1.71 14.29 15.89
C GLY A 370 -1.12 13.89 14.54
N VAL A 371 -0.74 12.62 14.44
CA VAL A 371 -0.25 11.97 13.22
C VAL A 371 -1.44 11.43 12.43
N LEU A 372 -1.49 11.72 11.13
CA LEU A 372 -2.59 11.30 10.26
C LEU A 372 -2.08 10.45 9.10
N ARG A 373 -2.77 9.34 8.84
CA ARG A 373 -2.53 8.49 7.66
C ARG A 373 -3.34 9.02 6.48
N THR A 374 -2.67 9.30 5.37
CA THR A 374 -3.29 9.77 4.11
C THR A 374 -3.34 8.70 3.03
N ARG A 375 -2.67 7.57 3.24
CA ARG A 375 -2.51 6.49 2.25
C ARG A 375 -2.88 5.14 2.84
N PHE A 376 -3.77 4.43 2.14
CA PHE A 376 -4.36 3.17 2.58
C PHE A 376 -4.21 2.14 1.46
N PRO A 377 -3.12 1.34 1.48
CA PRO A 377 -2.93 0.26 0.52
C PRO A 377 -4.07 -0.75 0.65
N ILE A 378 -4.82 -0.96 -0.43
CA ILE A 378 -5.91 -1.95 -0.55
C ILE A 378 -5.60 -3.04 -1.58
N THR A 379 -4.36 -3.07 -2.05
CA THR A 379 -3.87 -4.05 -3.02
C THR A 379 -4.16 -5.49 -2.56
N PRO A 380 -4.46 -6.44 -3.45
CA PRO A 380 -4.55 -7.84 -3.07
C PRO A 380 -3.17 -8.51 -2.92
N VAL A 381 -3.10 -9.62 -2.19
CA VAL A 381 -1.97 -10.56 -2.25
C VAL A 381 -2.38 -11.74 -3.11
N HIS A 382 -1.53 -12.20 -4.02
CA HIS A 382 -1.83 -13.31 -4.94
C HIS A 382 -2.33 -14.60 -4.27
N ALA A 383 -1.95 -14.84 -3.01
CA ALA A 383 -2.39 -16.00 -2.22
C ALA A 383 -3.80 -15.83 -1.63
N GLU A 384 -4.29 -14.60 -1.54
CA GLU A 384 -5.63 -14.28 -1.07
C GLU A 384 -6.65 -14.85 -2.06
N SER A 385 -7.51 -15.74 -1.56
CA SER A 385 -8.50 -16.55 -2.30
C SER A 385 -8.12 -17.99 -2.62
N SER A 386 -6.86 -18.40 -2.39
CA SER A 386 -6.49 -19.81 -2.45
C SER A 386 -7.24 -20.63 -1.37
N PRO A 387 -7.54 -21.93 -1.61
CA PRO A 387 -8.14 -22.79 -0.59
C PRO A 387 -7.34 -22.80 0.72
N VAL A 388 -6.01 -22.88 0.61
CA VAL A 388 -5.09 -22.83 1.76
C VAL A 388 -5.25 -21.54 2.55
N TRP A 389 -5.35 -20.39 1.88
CA TRP A 389 -5.55 -19.11 2.56
C TRP A 389 -6.89 -19.04 3.29
N LYS A 390 -7.95 -19.60 2.71
CA LYS A 390 -9.29 -19.64 3.33
C LYS A 390 -9.27 -20.51 4.59
N GLU A 391 -8.70 -21.71 4.51
CA GLU A 391 -8.56 -22.61 5.66
C GLU A 391 -7.67 -22.03 6.76
N LEU A 392 -6.54 -21.40 6.38
CA LEU A 392 -5.64 -20.77 7.33
C LEU A 392 -6.29 -19.58 8.05
N ASN A 393 -7.06 -18.75 7.34
CA ASN A 393 -7.81 -17.67 7.99
C ASN A 393 -8.94 -18.19 8.89
N ALA A 394 -9.62 -19.27 8.49
CA ALA A 394 -10.61 -19.92 9.36
C ALA A 394 -9.95 -20.46 10.64
N LEU A 395 -8.79 -21.11 10.51
CA LEU A 395 -8.01 -21.59 11.66
C LEU A 395 -7.51 -20.44 12.52
N LYS A 396 -7.03 -19.36 11.91
CA LYS A 396 -6.62 -18.15 12.61
C LYS A 396 -7.77 -17.56 13.40
N ASP A 397 -8.95 -17.40 12.80
CA ASP A 397 -10.14 -16.91 13.48
C ASP A 397 -10.49 -17.81 14.66
N PHE A 398 -10.43 -19.14 14.48
CA PHE A 398 -10.63 -20.09 15.56
C PHE A 398 -9.61 -19.88 16.68
N VAL A 399 -8.31 -19.88 16.40
CA VAL A 399 -7.26 -19.77 17.43
C VAL A 399 -7.27 -18.40 18.13
N MET A 400 -7.48 -17.32 17.39
CA MET A 400 -7.38 -15.95 17.88
C MET A 400 -8.67 -15.46 18.57
N LYS A 401 -9.87 -15.82 18.07
CA LYS A 401 -11.16 -15.46 18.71
C LYS A 401 -11.55 -16.39 19.87
N ASN A 402 -10.89 -17.55 20.02
CA ASN A 402 -11.19 -18.54 21.06
C ASN A 402 -10.95 -18.10 22.52
N HIS A 403 -10.46 -16.89 22.79
CA HIS A 403 -10.50 -16.35 24.16
C HIS A 403 -11.92 -15.91 24.59
N GLU A 404 -12.77 -15.47 23.66
CA GLU A 404 -14.18 -15.13 23.91
C GLU A 404 -15.13 -16.28 23.46
N ASP A 405 -14.85 -16.93 22.32
CA ASP A 405 -15.75 -17.91 21.68
C ASP A 405 -15.72 -19.33 22.27
N ARG A 406 -14.81 -19.61 23.22
CA ARG A 406 -14.79 -20.89 23.96
C ARG A 406 -16.11 -21.20 24.68
N LYS A 407 -16.96 -20.18 24.92
CA LYS A 407 -18.31 -20.33 25.48
C LYS A 407 -19.38 -20.71 24.44
N MET A 408 -19.20 -20.39 23.15
CA MET A 408 -20.19 -20.72 22.12
C MET A 408 -19.99 -22.13 21.53
N ASN A 409 -18.74 -22.58 21.37
CA ASN A 409 -18.43 -23.88 20.76
C ASN A 409 -18.60 -25.09 21.71
N GLN A 410 -19.05 -24.87 22.96
CA GLN A 410 -19.56 -25.94 23.84
C GLN A 410 -21.07 -26.18 23.69
N ARG A 411 -21.75 -25.50 22.77
CA ARG A 411 -23.09 -25.92 22.36
C ARG A 411 -22.92 -27.03 21.32
N GLN A 412 -23.00 -28.28 21.79
CA GLN A 412 -23.22 -29.42 20.90
C GLN A 412 -24.30 -29.06 19.87
N PRO A 413 -24.13 -29.44 18.59
CA PRO A 413 -25.20 -29.30 17.61
C PRO A 413 -26.43 -30.00 18.18
N ARG A 414 -27.51 -29.24 18.42
CA ARG A 414 -28.78 -29.86 18.78
C ARG A 414 -29.17 -30.74 17.59
N PRO A 415 -29.36 -32.06 17.78
CA PRO A 415 -29.88 -32.88 16.71
C PRO A 415 -31.22 -32.29 16.23
N PRO A 416 -31.55 -32.41 14.93
CA PRO A 416 -32.80 -31.92 14.40
C PRO A 416 -33.96 -32.48 15.23
N LYS A 417 -34.90 -31.61 15.62
CA LYS A 417 -36.11 -32.01 16.35
C LYS A 417 -36.95 -32.93 15.45
N VAL A 418 -36.75 -34.23 15.55
CA VAL A 418 -37.75 -35.22 15.13
C VAL A 418 -38.94 -35.03 16.06
N ARG A 419 -40.12 -34.73 15.50
CA ARG A 419 -41.39 -34.67 16.26
C ARG A 419 -41.66 -36.05 16.85
N PRO A 420 -41.69 -36.22 18.19
CA PRO A 420 -42.20 -37.45 18.79
C PRO A 420 -43.72 -37.37 18.78
N GLN A 421 -44.36 -38.27 18.04
CA GLN A 421 -45.74 -38.65 18.34
C GLN A 421 -45.74 -39.37 19.70
N GLY A 422 -46.61 -38.90 20.59
CA GLY A 422 -47.21 -39.66 21.69
C GLY A 422 -46.29 -40.38 22.69
N ALA A 423 -46.09 -39.78 23.87
CA ALA A 423 -46.23 -40.49 25.14
C ALA A 423 -46.19 -39.51 26.32
N ARG A 424 -47.23 -39.58 27.15
CA ARG A 424 -47.29 -39.01 28.50
C ARG A 424 -46.24 -39.69 29.40
N ALA A 425 -45.58 -38.94 30.28
CA ALA A 425 -45.82 -39.01 31.72
C ALA A 425 -44.73 -38.28 32.56
N THR A 426 -45.24 -37.48 33.52
CA THR A 426 -44.75 -37.26 34.91
C THR A 426 -43.39 -36.61 35.20
N THR A 427 -43.47 -35.34 35.64
CA THR A 427 -42.97 -34.77 36.93
C THR A 427 -41.64 -35.31 37.49
N GLN A 428 -40.63 -34.51 37.84
CA GLN A 428 -40.61 -33.64 39.03
C GLN A 428 -39.29 -32.82 39.11
N ARG A 429 -39.31 -31.83 40.01
CA ARG A 429 -38.41 -30.67 40.15
C ARG A 429 -37.04 -30.97 40.78
N SER A 430 -36.05 -30.21 40.29
CA SER A 430 -35.04 -29.40 41.02
C SER A 430 -34.48 -29.89 42.37
N ARG A 431 -33.14 -29.94 42.45
CA ARG A 431 -32.42 -29.35 43.59
C ARG A 431 -31.01 -28.90 43.21
N VAL A 432 -30.84 -27.58 43.25
CA VAL A 432 -29.57 -26.84 43.24
C VAL A 432 -28.85 -27.04 44.59
N ARG A 433 -27.52 -27.17 44.58
CA ARG A 433 -26.64 -26.73 45.67
C ARG A 433 -25.41 -25.99 45.12
N PRO A 434 -25.03 -24.84 45.71
CA PRO A 434 -23.97 -23.98 45.19
C PRO A 434 -22.62 -24.19 45.90
N GLY A 435 -21.55 -23.76 45.22
CA GLY A 435 -20.37 -23.19 45.88
C GLY A 435 -19.12 -24.07 45.90
N LYS A 436 -18.17 -23.75 45.02
CA LYS A 436 -16.77 -23.63 45.43
C LYS A 436 -16.00 -22.72 44.47
N THR A 437 -15.65 -21.55 44.99
CA THR A 437 -14.72 -20.57 44.48
C THR A 437 -13.32 -21.17 44.51
N THR A 438 -12.64 -21.22 43.37
CA THR A 438 -11.18 -21.40 43.30
C THR A 438 -10.61 -20.27 42.45
N THR A 439 -9.99 -19.33 43.14
CA THR A 439 -9.05 -18.34 42.64
C THR A 439 -7.93 -19.04 41.88
N ALA A 440 -7.90 -18.89 40.56
CA ALA A 440 -6.75 -19.21 39.73
C ALA A 440 -6.08 -17.90 39.33
N SER A 441 -5.03 -17.53 40.06
CA SER A 441 -4.08 -16.50 39.66
C SER A 441 -3.31 -16.99 38.44
N THR A 442 -3.65 -16.44 37.27
CA THR A 442 -2.87 -16.62 36.05
C THR A 442 -1.54 -15.88 36.20
N PRO A 443 -0.37 -16.52 36.01
CA PRO A 443 0.89 -15.80 35.98
C PRO A 443 0.96 -14.99 34.68
N VAL A 444 0.87 -13.67 34.81
CA VAL A 444 1.20 -12.72 33.75
C VAL A 444 2.72 -12.82 33.52
N TYR A 445 3.14 -13.50 32.46
CA TYR A 445 4.50 -13.35 31.97
C TYR A 445 4.59 -12.03 31.19
N PRO A 446 5.37 -11.03 31.65
CA PRO A 446 5.54 -9.81 30.89
C PRO A 446 6.29 -10.13 29.59
N ILE A 447 5.66 -9.81 28.45
CA ILE A 447 6.28 -9.80 27.12
C ILE A 447 7.36 -8.71 27.16
N ARG A 448 8.62 -9.10 27.36
CA ARG A 448 9.78 -8.18 27.37
C ARG A 448 10.20 -7.88 25.93
N GLN A 449 10.10 -6.61 25.52
CA GLN A 449 10.43 -6.09 24.17
C GLN A 449 11.93 -6.26 23.83
N PRO A 450 12.30 -6.33 22.53
CA PRO A 450 13.69 -6.29 22.09
C PRO A 450 14.33 -4.92 22.39
N LEU A 451 15.62 -4.91 22.72
CA LEU A 451 16.38 -3.66 22.94
C LEU A 451 16.84 -3.15 21.57
N ILE A 452 16.50 -1.90 21.25
CA ILE A 452 16.95 -1.24 20.02
C ILE A 452 17.91 -0.13 20.42
N LEU A 453 19.11 -0.14 19.84
CA LEU A 453 20.09 0.93 20.02
C LEU A 453 20.39 1.61 18.69
N MET A 454 20.69 2.90 18.77
CA MET A 454 21.02 3.78 17.66
C MET A 454 22.51 4.08 17.68
N THR A 455 23.15 4.11 16.51
CA THR A 455 24.51 4.64 16.36
C THR A 455 24.53 6.15 16.59
N SER A 456 25.71 6.71 16.88
CA SER A 456 25.86 8.18 16.87
C SER A 456 25.51 8.76 15.51
N ILE A 457 25.28 10.06 15.41
CA ILE A 457 25.05 10.69 14.11
C ILE A 457 26.33 10.62 13.24
N ALA A 458 26.18 10.27 11.96
CA ALA A 458 27.26 10.25 10.97
C ALA A 458 27.77 11.68 10.71
N THR A 459 29.09 11.85 10.70
CA THR A 459 29.74 13.17 10.60
C THR A 459 30.40 13.44 9.25
N ARG A 460 30.46 12.44 8.34
CA ARG A 460 31.14 12.57 7.04
C ARG A 460 30.19 12.64 5.86
N TYR A 461 30.61 13.37 4.82
CA TYR A 461 29.90 13.52 3.56
C TYR A 461 30.80 13.13 2.38
N PRO A 462 30.29 12.40 1.36
CA PRO A 462 28.99 11.69 1.33
C PRO A 462 28.96 10.50 2.32
N PRO A 463 27.80 10.07 2.85
CA PRO A 463 26.44 10.36 2.37
C PRO A 463 25.65 11.44 3.14
N GLY A 464 26.21 12.03 4.21
CA GLY A 464 25.57 13.09 5.00
C GLY A 464 24.97 12.60 6.31
N GLU A 465 24.32 13.48 7.05
CA GLU A 465 23.84 13.22 8.41
C GLU A 465 22.77 12.12 8.46
N HIS A 466 23.01 11.06 9.24
CA HIS A 466 22.08 9.96 9.51
C HIS A 466 22.55 9.11 10.69
N TYR A 467 21.79 8.09 11.06
CA TYR A 467 22.14 7.08 12.07
C TYR A 467 21.60 5.70 11.65
N HIS A 468 22.09 4.64 12.28
CA HIS A 468 21.55 3.30 12.08
C HIS A 468 21.04 2.72 13.39
N THR A 469 20.16 1.72 13.29
CA THR A 469 19.63 0.98 14.44
C THR A 469 20.17 -0.45 14.46
N ILE A 470 20.32 -0.99 15.66
CA ILE A 470 20.70 -2.38 15.95
C ILE A 470 19.68 -2.95 16.92
N GLU A 471 19.05 -4.04 16.55
CA GLU A 471 18.08 -4.75 17.40
C GLU A 471 18.75 -5.95 18.07
N PHE A 472 18.72 -6.00 19.40
CA PHE A 472 19.26 -7.09 20.20
C PHE A 472 18.14 -8.00 20.71
N ASN A 473 18.19 -9.28 20.37
CA ASN A 473 17.36 -10.27 21.05
C ASN A 473 17.95 -10.66 22.42
N LYS A 474 17.15 -11.29 23.29
CA LYS A 474 17.57 -11.64 24.66
C LYS A 474 18.85 -12.47 24.73
N HIS A 475 19.04 -13.40 23.79
CA HIS A 475 20.22 -14.26 23.77
C HIS A 475 21.47 -13.46 23.43
N GLN A 476 21.37 -12.55 22.47
CA GLN A 476 22.46 -11.63 22.11
C GLN A 476 22.77 -10.65 23.24
N GLN A 477 21.76 -10.10 23.91
CA GLN A 477 21.95 -9.24 25.09
C GLN A 477 22.67 -9.98 26.22
N ALA A 478 22.25 -11.21 26.54
CA ALA A 478 22.88 -12.01 27.60
C ALA A 478 24.34 -12.36 27.28
N ARG A 479 24.66 -12.60 26.00
CA ARG A 479 26.04 -12.84 25.55
C ARG A 479 26.89 -11.58 25.67
N LEU A 480 26.37 -10.43 25.21
CA LEU A 480 27.04 -9.14 25.35
C LEU A 480 27.29 -8.81 26.83
N GLN A 481 26.29 -8.96 27.69
CA GLN A 481 26.39 -8.73 29.14
C GLN A 481 27.40 -9.66 29.85
N LYS A 482 27.74 -10.81 29.26
CA LYS A 482 28.82 -11.70 29.71
C LYS A 482 30.20 -11.29 29.19
N GLY A 483 30.30 -10.17 28.48
CA GLY A 483 31.53 -9.65 27.89
C GLY A 483 31.86 -10.24 26.51
N GLU A 484 30.98 -11.05 25.91
CA GLU A 484 31.20 -11.57 24.56
C GLU A 484 31.04 -10.47 23.51
N ILE A 485 31.76 -10.64 22.40
CA ILE A 485 31.62 -9.78 21.23
C ILE A 485 30.62 -10.41 20.27
N VAL A 486 29.60 -9.65 19.87
CA VAL A 486 28.57 -10.12 18.95
C VAL A 486 28.57 -9.27 17.68
N HIS A 487 28.39 -9.94 16.54
CA HIS A 487 28.36 -9.34 15.22
C HIS A 487 26.92 -8.99 14.82
N PHE A 488 26.73 -7.78 14.30
CA PHE A 488 25.45 -7.30 13.80
C PHE A 488 25.61 -6.67 12.42
N ARG A 489 24.53 -6.68 11.66
CA ARG A 489 24.34 -5.79 10.52
C ARG A 489 23.36 -4.72 10.95
N THR A 490 23.73 -3.46 10.77
CA THR A 490 22.87 -2.32 11.14
C THR A 490 21.70 -2.19 10.16
N SER A 491 20.66 -1.44 10.54
CA SER A 491 19.60 -1.04 9.61
C SER A 491 20.16 -0.26 8.43
N GLN A 492 19.49 -0.31 7.27
CA GLN A 492 19.90 0.51 6.13
C GLN A 492 19.39 1.94 6.29
N ASP A 493 20.28 2.92 6.19
CA ASP A 493 19.94 4.35 6.10
C ASP A 493 20.92 5.05 5.14
N ASN A 494 20.50 6.14 4.50
CA ASN A 494 21.28 6.87 3.48
C ASN A 494 21.99 5.94 2.45
N GLY A 495 21.27 4.92 1.98
CA GLY A 495 21.74 4.04 0.92
C GLY A 495 22.72 2.94 1.34
N HIS A 496 23.08 2.81 2.61
CA HIS A 496 24.02 1.78 3.07
C HIS A 496 23.73 1.24 4.48
N SER A 497 24.49 0.23 4.88
CA SER A 497 24.43 -0.43 6.20
C SER A 497 25.83 -0.86 6.61
N HIS A 498 26.12 -0.96 7.89
CA HIS A 498 27.40 -1.44 8.39
C HIS A 498 27.34 -2.87 8.90
N THR A 499 28.46 -3.57 8.81
CA THR A 499 28.73 -4.77 9.60
C THR A 499 29.54 -4.39 10.82
N VAL A 500 28.93 -4.49 12.00
CA VAL A 500 29.52 -4.01 13.25
C VAL A 500 29.77 -5.12 14.25
N LYS A 501 30.78 -4.94 15.10
CA LYS A 501 30.99 -5.73 16.32
C LYS A 501 30.64 -4.88 17.52
N VAL A 502 29.79 -5.41 18.39
CA VAL A 502 29.33 -4.77 19.62
C VAL A 502 29.91 -5.52 20.82
N GLN A 503 30.27 -4.78 21.87
CA GLN A 503 30.65 -5.30 23.17
C GLN A 503 29.94 -4.50 24.27
N PHE A 504 29.59 -5.14 25.38
CA PHE A 504 29.07 -4.46 26.57
C PHE A 504 30.19 -4.35 27.61
N PHE A 505 30.52 -3.12 28.01
CA PHE A 505 31.55 -2.81 29.00
C PHE A 505 31.19 -1.48 29.69
N ASN A 506 31.61 -1.29 30.95
CA ASN A 506 31.27 -0.09 31.75
C ASN A 506 29.76 0.26 31.80
N GLY A 507 28.90 -0.76 31.77
CA GLY A 507 27.45 -0.58 31.83
C GLY A 507 26.80 -0.11 30.53
N ARG A 508 27.55 -0.05 29.41
CA ARG A 508 27.07 0.44 28.11
C ARG A 508 27.47 -0.46 26.96
N TYR A 509 26.78 -0.30 25.83
CA TYR A 509 27.06 -1.01 24.60
C TYR A 509 27.92 -0.14 23.68
N HIS A 510 29.04 -0.69 23.21
CA HIS A 510 29.98 0.03 22.35
C HIS A 510 30.23 -0.73 21.04
N LEU A 511 30.33 0.02 19.96
CA LEU A 511 30.86 -0.43 18.68
C LEU A 511 32.39 -0.48 18.78
N ILE A 512 32.95 -1.68 18.60
CA ILE A 512 34.40 -1.89 18.63
C ILE A 512 35.00 -2.05 17.23
N LYS A 513 34.17 -2.38 16.24
CA LYS A 513 34.61 -2.59 14.85
C LYS A 513 33.47 -2.31 13.88
N CYS A 514 33.79 -1.73 12.73
CA CYS A 514 32.83 -1.39 11.68
C CYS A 514 33.43 -1.69 10.29
N ASP A 515 32.69 -2.44 9.46
CA ASP A 515 33.06 -2.82 8.09
C ASP A 515 34.48 -3.39 7.95
N SER A 516 34.84 -4.28 8.87
CA SER A 516 36.16 -4.90 8.96
C SER A 516 37.34 -3.94 9.22
N LYS A 517 37.08 -2.66 9.48
CA LYS A 517 38.04 -1.62 9.90
C LYS A 517 37.89 -1.26 11.38
N THR A 518 38.93 -0.66 11.96
CA THR A 518 38.86 -0.04 13.30
C THR A 518 37.99 1.21 13.25
N MET A 519 37.26 1.47 14.33
CA MET A 519 36.42 2.66 14.47
C MET A 519 37.23 3.96 14.30
N PRO A 520 36.62 5.09 13.89
CA PRO A 520 35.19 5.27 13.55
C PRO A 520 34.78 4.58 12.23
N CYS A 521 33.47 4.41 12.01
CA CYS A 521 32.96 3.94 10.70
C CYS A 521 33.40 4.89 9.57
N TRP A 522 33.38 4.41 8.32
CA TRP A 522 33.90 5.17 7.18
C TRP A 522 33.14 6.49 6.94
N ASP A 523 31.86 6.51 7.30
CA ASP A 523 30.90 7.61 7.24
C ASP A 523 30.84 8.45 8.55
N GLY A 524 31.66 8.10 9.54
CA GLY A 524 31.92 8.93 10.71
C GLY A 524 31.08 8.61 11.95
N HIS A 525 30.48 7.42 12.05
CA HIS A 525 29.92 6.93 13.32
C HIS A 525 31.01 6.66 14.36
N THR A 526 30.77 7.13 15.59
CA THR A 526 31.61 6.90 16.77
C THR A 526 31.35 5.53 17.38
N THR A 527 32.07 5.18 18.45
CA THR A 527 31.93 3.92 19.19
C THR A 527 30.61 3.81 19.95
N CYS A 528 29.88 4.91 20.12
CA CYS A 528 28.75 5.00 21.02
C CYS A 528 27.43 4.47 20.41
N LEU A 529 26.67 3.75 21.24
CA LEU A 529 25.29 3.32 20.97
C LEU A 529 24.37 3.89 22.05
N THR A 530 23.22 4.42 21.64
CA THR A 530 22.24 5.06 22.55
C THR A 530 20.84 4.50 22.33
N THR A 531 20.04 4.48 23.39
CA THR A 531 18.58 4.29 23.28
C THR A 531 17.89 5.59 22.87
N GLU A 532 16.63 5.53 22.42
CA GLU A 532 15.83 6.74 22.15
C GLU A 532 15.67 7.66 23.37
N GLU A 533 15.81 7.11 24.60
CA GLU A 533 15.63 7.83 25.85
C GLU A 533 16.93 8.51 26.35
N GLU A 534 18.10 8.13 25.81
CA GLU A 534 19.40 8.68 26.20
C GLU A 534 19.73 9.96 25.40
N ALA A 535 20.12 11.04 26.10
CA ALA A 535 20.32 12.39 25.54
C ALA A 535 21.61 12.57 24.69
N GLY A 536 22.05 11.52 23.98
CA GLY A 536 23.25 11.51 23.16
C GLY A 536 24.50 10.95 23.87
N CYS A 537 25.57 10.81 23.10
CA CYS A 537 26.83 10.23 23.56
C CYS A 537 27.59 11.20 24.48
N PRO A 538 28.08 10.76 25.66
CA PRO A 538 28.89 11.61 26.53
C PRO A 538 30.24 11.94 25.88
N LEU A 539 30.85 13.04 26.32
CA LEU A 539 32.14 13.54 25.81
C LEU A 539 33.31 12.56 26.01
N GLU A 540 33.18 11.57 26.89
CA GLU A 540 34.22 10.56 27.16
C GLU A 540 34.30 9.45 26.09
N ASP A 541 33.29 9.35 25.20
CA ASP A 541 33.20 8.34 24.13
C ASP A 541 33.62 8.87 22.74
N PHE A 542 34.16 10.10 22.65
CA PHE A 542 34.58 10.78 21.41
C PHE A 542 36.06 10.61 21.06
#